data_AF-A0A941FK81-F1
#
_entry.id   AF-A0A941FK81-F1
#
_cell.length_a   1.000
_cell.length_b   1.000
_cell.length_c   1.000
_cell.angle_alpha   90.00
_cell.angle_beta   90.00
_cell.angle_gamma   90.00
#
_symmetry.space_group_name_H-M   'P 1'
#
loop_
_entity.id
_entity.type
_entity.pdbx_description
1 polymer ?
#
loop_
_entity_poly.entity_id
_entity_poly.type
_entity_poly.pdbx_seq_one_letter_code
_entity_poly.pdbx_strand_id
1 'polypeptide(L)'
;MSVTTVPSATTRSAAPATLIPAPSHTHHTTSDDNGWTRLIDAVRESGQYATRPEAESVTRIVLSALGGHVIGDERVDLARALPEEAARVVASQIPATRRLTAAEFVDSVAARIEGATPATARWDVSSVLSVLPPLVGDDLVSRILTQLPAGYALLFGRADLSPAS
;
A
#
# COMPACT_ATOMS: atom_id res chain seq x y z
N MET A 1 -14.80 -86.55 21.18
CA MET A 1 -14.77 -86.17 19.75
C MET A 1 -15.87 -85.13 19.50
N SER A 2 -15.58 -84.13 18.67
CA SER A 2 -16.44 -83.04 18.15
C SER A 2 -16.63 -81.83 19.10
N VAL A 3 -16.03 -80.64 18.86
CA VAL A 3 -16.32 -79.59 17.82
C VAL A 3 -17.72 -78.99 18.08
N THR A 4 -18.01 -77.70 18.16
CA THR A 4 -17.38 -76.37 18.04
C THR A 4 -18.50 -75.38 18.40
N THR A 5 -18.21 -74.16 18.90
CA THR A 5 -18.91 -72.89 18.54
C THR A 5 -18.33 -71.73 19.39
N VAL A 6 -17.56 -70.86 18.74
CA VAL A 6 -17.45 -69.40 19.01
C VAL A 6 -18.54 -68.69 18.17
N PRO A 7 -18.89 -67.38 18.28
CA PRO A 7 -18.13 -66.25 18.87
C PRO A 7 -19.01 -65.14 19.53
N SER A 8 -18.39 -64.05 19.99
CA SER A 8 -18.72 -62.66 19.56
C SER A 8 -17.95 -61.62 20.38
N ALA A 9 -16.92 -61.05 19.77
CA ALA A 9 -16.34 -59.78 20.20
C ALA A 9 -17.08 -58.66 19.47
N THR A 10 -17.66 -57.70 20.21
CA THR A 10 -18.13 -56.43 19.64
C THR A 10 -17.15 -55.35 20.05
N THR A 11 -16.23 -55.02 19.15
CA THR A 11 -15.43 -53.79 19.23
C THR A 11 -16.23 -52.68 18.55
N ARG A 12 -16.64 -51.69 19.32
CA ARG A 12 -17.35 -50.50 18.82
C ARG A 12 -16.32 -49.58 18.16
N SER A 13 -16.36 -49.50 16.83
CA SER A 13 -15.52 -48.60 16.01
C SER A 13 -16.09 -47.17 16.07
N ALA A 14 -15.36 -46.24 16.67
CA ALA A 14 -15.65 -44.82 16.63
C ALA A 14 -14.91 -44.19 15.44
N ALA A 15 -15.65 -43.67 14.47
CA ALA A 15 -15.11 -42.91 13.35
C ALA A 15 -14.58 -41.55 13.85
N PRO A 16 -13.45 -41.04 13.35
CA PRO A 16 -13.05 -39.67 13.62
C PRO A 16 -13.93 -38.74 12.78
N ALA A 17 -14.62 -37.82 13.44
CA ALA A 17 -15.22 -36.67 12.77
C ALA A 17 -14.08 -35.81 12.21
N THR A 18 -13.94 -35.77 10.89
CA THR A 18 -13.04 -34.85 10.20
C THR A 18 -13.54 -33.43 10.45
N LEU A 19 -12.95 -32.75 11.45
CA LEU A 19 -13.05 -31.31 11.60
C LEU A 19 -12.45 -30.68 10.34
N ILE A 20 -13.30 -30.12 9.48
CA ILE A 20 -12.86 -29.13 8.49
C ILE A 20 -12.50 -27.89 9.31
N PRO A 21 -11.23 -27.45 9.35
CA PRO A 21 -10.89 -26.19 10.01
C PRO A 21 -11.54 -25.08 9.19
N ALA A 22 -12.38 -24.26 9.82
CA ALA A 22 -12.74 -22.96 9.27
C ALA A 22 -11.45 -22.17 8.95
N PRO A 23 -11.41 -21.35 7.90
CA PRO A 23 -10.25 -20.52 7.61
C PRO A 23 -9.95 -19.69 8.85
N SER A 24 -8.80 -19.98 9.46
CA SER A 24 -8.30 -19.20 10.58
C SER A 24 -7.88 -17.86 10.00
N HIS A 25 -8.71 -16.83 10.19
CA HIS A 25 -8.28 -15.44 10.00
C HIS A 25 -7.24 -15.13 11.09
N THR A 26 -5.99 -15.53 10.85
CA THR A 26 -4.87 -15.25 11.75
C THR A 26 -4.61 -13.75 11.74
N HIS A 27 -4.87 -13.12 12.88
CA HIS A 27 -4.47 -11.78 13.32
C HIS A 27 -3.42 -11.05 12.43
N HIS A 28 -3.90 -10.16 11.55
CA HIS A 28 -3.10 -9.20 10.76
C HIS A 28 -2.83 -7.89 11.55
N THR A 29 -3.70 -7.56 12.52
CA THR A 29 -3.77 -6.22 13.14
C THR A 29 -2.48 -5.67 13.75
N THR A 30 -1.60 -6.48 14.37
CA THR A 30 -0.40 -5.94 15.05
C THR A 30 0.77 -5.69 14.09
N SER A 31 0.84 -6.42 12.97
CA SER A 31 1.92 -6.28 12.01
C SER A 31 1.66 -5.14 11.02
N ASP A 32 0.41 -4.85 10.71
CA ASP A 32 0.04 -3.82 9.74
C ASP A 32 -0.15 -2.45 10.39
N ASP A 33 -0.66 -2.40 11.64
CA ASP A 33 -0.60 -1.20 12.49
C ASP A 33 0.84 -0.68 12.64
N ASN A 34 1.82 -1.61 12.73
CA ASN A 34 3.23 -1.25 12.80
C ASN A 34 3.79 -0.79 11.45
N GLY A 35 3.23 -1.27 10.33
CA GLY A 35 3.64 -0.91 8.98
C GLY A 35 3.22 0.52 8.64
N TRP A 36 1.95 0.87 8.90
CA TRP A 36 1.45 2.23 8.75
C TRP A 36 2.22 3.20 9.64
N THR A 37 2.41 2.86 10.92
CA THR A 37 3.17 3.68 11.86
C THR A 37 4.60 3.94 11.38
N ARG A 38 5.30 2.91 10.90
CA ARG A 38 6.67 3.05 10.35
C ARG A 38 6.70 3.92 9.10
N LEU A 39 5.72 3.77 8.21
CA LEU A 39 5.59 4.64 7.04
C LEU A 39 5.43 6.10 7.47
N ILE A 40 4.51 6.41 8.40
CA ILE A 40 4.30 7.78 8.86
C ILE A 40 5.55 8.33 9.58
N ASP A 41 6.27 7.52 10.34
CA ASP A 41 7.53 7.94 10.94
C ASP A 41 8.61 8.25 9.89
N ALA A 42 8.71 7.44 8.84
CA ALA A 42 9.61 7.71 7.72
C ALA A 42 9.24 9.01 6.99
N VAL A 43 7.95 9.26 6.76
CA VAL A 43 7.47 10.53 6.17
C VAL A 43 7.75 11.70 7.10
N ARG A 44 7.52 11.54 8.41
CA ARG A 44 7.79 12.58 9.41
C ARG A 44 9.25 13.02 9.36
N GLU A 45 10.16 12.06 9.33
CA GLU A 45 11.60 12.31 9.23
C GLU A 45 11.97 12.95 7.89
N SER A 46 11.51 12.37 6.78
CA SER A 46 11.79 12.85 5.41
C SER A 46 11.34 14.30 5.20
N GLY A 47 10.13 14.63 5.62
CA GLY A 47 9.55 15.97 5.47
C GLY A 47 9.77 16.92 6.64
N GLN A 48 10.47 16.47 7.70
CA GLN A 48 10.75 17.24 8.92
C GLN A 48 9.47 17.79 9.60
N TYR A 49 8.38 17.03 9.56
CA TYR A 49 7.11 17.46 10.17
C TYR A 49 7.20 17.45 11.69
N ALA A 50 6.60 18.46 12.33
CA ALA A 50 6.66 18.62 13.78
C ALA A 50 5.89 17.52 14.51
N THR A 51 4.84 16.97 13.88
CA THR A 51 3.95 16.01 14.53
C THR A 51 3.63 14.82 13.62
N ARG A 52 3.36 13.66 14.23
CA ARG A 52 2.90 12.47 13.50
C ARG A 52 1.55 12.68 12.79
N PRO A 53 0.52 13.30 13.41
CA PRO A 53 -0.76 13.53 12.74
C PRO A 53 -0.65 14.41 11.48
N GLU A 54 0.27 15.37 11.46
CA GLU A 54 0.55 16.20 10.29
C GLU A 54 1.11 15.36 9.14
N ALA A 55 2.17 14.59 9.41
CA ALA A 55 2.75 13.66 8.43
C ALA A 55 1.71 12.63 7.94
N GLU A 56 0.84 12.14 8.83
CA GLU A 56 -0.23 11.23 8.48
C GLU A 56 -1.25 11.85 7.52
N SER A 57 -1.71 13.07 7.83
CA SER A 57 -2.67 13.81 7.00
C SER A 57 -2.14 13.99 5.58
N VAL A 58 -0.90 14.50 5.47
CA VAL A 58 -0.23 14.70 4.18
C VAL A 58 -0.05 13.37 3.44
N THR A 59 0.37 12.31 4.13
CA THR A 59 0.54 10.97 3.54
C THR A 59 -0.77 10.48 2.92
N ARG A 60 -1.90 10.60 3.64
CA ARG A 60 -3.21 10.17 3.12
C ARG A 60 -3.62 10.97 1.89
N ILE A 61 -3.40 12.29 1.88
CA ILE A 61 -3.73 13.16 0.74
C ILE A 61 -2.90 12.77 -0.49
N VAL A 62 -1.58 12.61 -0.33
CA VAL A 62 -0.68 12.28 -1.44
C VAL A 62 -0.96 10.88 -1.99
N LEU A 63 -1.16 9.88 -1.13
CA LEU A 63 -1.49 8.52 -1.56
C LEU A 63 -2.86 8.44 -2.23
N SER A 64 -3.84 9.22 -1.76
CA SER A 64 -5.15 9.35 -2.41
C SER A 64 -5.00 9.97 -3.81
N ALA A 65 -4.21 11.03 -3.96
CA ALA A 65 -3.95 11.59 -5.29
C ALA A 65 -3.22 10.58 -6.20
N LEU A 66 -2.19 9.90 -5.68
CA LEU A 66 -1.41 8.92 -6.45
C LEU A 66 -2.27 7.74 -6.92
N GLY A 67 -3.16 7.22 -6.06
CA GLY A 67 -4.05 6.11 -6.39
C GLY A 67 -5.05 6.40 -7.51
N GLY A 68 -5.29 7.67 -7.83
CA GLY A 68 -6.05 8.08 -9.02
C GLY A 68 -5.23 8.02 -10.32
N HIS A 69 -3.91 8.12 -10.25
CA HIS A 69 -3.03 8.19 -11.43
C HIS A 69 -2.31 6.89 -11.77
N VAL A 70 -2.06 6.04 -10.77
CA VAL A 70 -1.54 4.68 -10.98
C VAL A 70 -2.72 3.75 -11.24
N ILE A 71 -2.72 3.04 -12.37
CA ILE A 71 -3.84 2.20 -12.82
C ILE A 71 -3.35 0.80 -13.21
N GLY A 72 -4.28 -0.14 -13.40
CA GLY A 72 -3.95 -1.49 -13.87
C GLY A 72 -3.15 -2.30 -12.84
N ASP A 73 -2.24 -3.13 -13.34
CA ASP A 73 -1.44 -4.07 -12.54
C ASP A 73 -0.50 -3.34 -11.57
N GLU A 74 0.03 -2.19 -11.97
CA GLU A 74 0.91 -1.36 -11.14
C GLU A 74 0.20 -0.85 -9.90
N ARG A 75 -1.11 -0.55 -10.00
CA ARG A 75 -1.90 -0.16 -8.83
C ARG A 75 -2.11 -1.32 -7.87
N VAL A 76 -2.34 -2.51 -8.41
CA VAL A 76 -2.50 -3.74 -7.63
C VAL A 76 -1.20 -4.08 -6.91
N ASP A 77 -0.07 -4.03 -7.62
CA ASP A 77 1.25 -4.29 -7.06
C ASP A 77 1.64 -3.22 -6.02
N LEU A 78 1.32 -1.95 -6.28
CA LEU A 78 1.50 -0.87 -5.31
C LEU A 78 0.70 -1.13 -4.03
N ALA A 79 -0.58 -1.48 -4.14
CA ALA A 79 -1.41 -1.78 -2.98
C ALA A 79 -0.90 -3.02 -2.22
N ARG A 80 -0.34 -4.02 -2.90
CA ARG A 80 0.21 -5.23 -2.25
C ARG A 80 1.50 -4.97 -1.49
N ALA A 81 2.31 -4.02 -1.93
CA ALA A 81 3.59 -3.71 -1.31
C ALA A 81 3.48 -2.71 -0.14
N LEU A 82 2.36 -1.99 -0.05
CA LEU A 82 2.11 -1.01 0.99
C LEU A 82 1.50 -1.64 2.26
N PRO A 83 1.68 -1.02 3.44
CA PRO A 83 0.90 -1.35 4.64
C PRO A 83 -0.60 -1.26 4.36
N GLU A 84 -1.40 -2.05 5.06
CA GLU A 84 -2.83 -2.22 4.79
C GLU A 84 -3.60 -0.89 4.69
N GLU A 85 -3.36 0.05 5.60
CA GLU A 85 -3.99 1.38 5.61
C GLU A 85 -3.64 2.18 4.35
N ALA A 86 -2.36 2.19 3.97
CA ALA A 86 -1.88 2.88 2.77
C ALA A 86 -2.46 2.23 1.51
N ALA A 87 -2.49 0.89 1.47
CA ALA A 87 -3.07 0.11 0.39
C ALA A 87 -4.56 0.44 0.19
N ARG A 88 -5.34 0.54 1.29
CA ARG A 88 -6.76 0.93 1.26
C ARG A 88 -6.95 2.35 0.73
N VAL A 89 -6.11 3.30 1.14
CA VAL A 89 -6.15 4.68 0.62
C VAL A 89 -5.91 4.69 -0.89
N VAL A 90 -4.90 3.97 -1.37
CA VAL A 90 -4.60 3.87 -2.80
C VAL A 90 -5.69 3.15 -3.57
N ALA A 91 -6.22 2.03 -3.06
CA ALA A 91 -7.19 1.17 -3.74
C ALA A 91 -8.63 1.74 -3.79
N SER A 92 -8.98 2.65 -2.88
CA SER A 92 -10.30 3.28 -2.84
C SER A 92 -10.52 4.38 -3.89
N GLN A 93 -9.46 4.80 -4.58
CA GLN A 93 -9.52 5.92 -5.53
C GLN A 93 -10.17 5.55 -6.86
N ILE A 94 -10.87 6.50 -7.45
CA ILE A 94 -11.39 6.35 -8.81
C ILE A 94 -10.26 6.76 -9.77
N PRO A 95 -9.94 5.94 -10.80
CA PRO A 95 -8.97 6.32 -11.81
C PRO A 95 -9.28 7.69 -12.43
N ALA A 96 -8.28 8.56 -12.48
CA ALA A 96 -8.40 9.87 -13.09
C ALA A 96 -8.65 9.74 -14.59
N THR A 97 -9.53 10.58 -15.12
CA THR A 97 -9.88 10.60 -16.55
C THR A 97 -8.76 11.14 -17.44
N ARG A 98 -7.82 11.88 -16.86
CA ARG A 98 -6.62 12.41 -17.52
C ARG A 98 -5.38 12.15 -16.68
N ARG A 99 -4.24 11.98 -17.35
CA ARG A 99 -2.92 11.95 -16.69
C ARG A 99 -2.50 13.39 -16.37
N LEU A 100 -2.09 13.65 -15.13
CA LEU A 100 -1.55 14.94 -14.71
C LEU A 100 -0.05 14.97 -14.92
N THR A 101 0.49 16.10 -15.36
CA THR A 101 1.93 16.35 -15.24
C THR A 101 2.34 16.41 -13.76
N ALA A 102 3.65 16.28 -13.47
CA ALA A 102 4.15 16.38 -12.10
C ALA A 102 3.77 17.71 -11.41
N ALA A 103 3.75 18.82 -12.16
CA ALA A 103 3.32 20.12 -11.65
C ALA A 103 1.81 20.14 -11.34
N GLU A 104 0.97 19.69 -12.27
CA GLU A 104 -0.48 19.63 -12.05
C GLU A 104 -0.85 18.66 -10.91
N PHE A 105 -0.08 17.60 -10.71
CA PHE A 105 -0.25 16.70 -9.58
C PHE A 105 -0.01 17.42 -8.26
N VAL A 106 1.10 18.16 -8.16
CA VAL A 106 1.41 19.01 -7.00
C VAL A 106 0.31 20.04 -6.77
N ASP A 107 -0.16 20.73 -7.81
CA ASP A 107 -1.26 21.70 -7.70
C ASP A 107 -2.55 21.03 -7.20
N SER A 108 -2.83 19.80 -7.66
CA SER A 108 -3.99 19.04 -7.20
C SER A 108 -3.88 18.65 -5.72
N VAL A 109 -2.67 18.37 -5.23
CA VAL A 109 -2.43 18.10 -3.80
C VAL A 109 -2.55 19.38 -2.99
N ALA A 110 -1.99 20.49 -3.47
CA ALA A 110 -2.12 21.81 -2.83
C ALA A 110 -3.59 22.19 -2.63
N ALA A 111 -4.45 21.95 -3.63
CA ALA A 111 -5.88 22.24 -3.55
C ALA A 111 -6.64 21.43 -2.49
N ARG A 112 -6.06 20.35 -1.96
CA ARG A 112 -6.65 19.49 -0.91
C ARG A 112 -6.14 19.82 0.49
N ILE A 113 -5.10 20.65 0.60
CA ILE A 113 -4.50 21.05 1.88
C ILE A 113 -4.86 22.52 2.12
N GLU A 114 -5.54 22.78 3.23
CA GLU A 114 -5.93 24.14 3.60
C GLU A 114 -4.68 25.02 3.79
N GLY A 115 -4.64 26.16 3.09
CA GLY A 115 -3.53 27.12 3.18
C GLY A 115 -2.24 26.68 2.47
N ALA A 116 -2.21 25.54 1.78
CA ALA A 116 -1.02 25.12 1.05
C ALA A 116 -0.75 25.99 -0.18
N THR A 117 0.54 26.19 -0.45
CA THR A 117 1.04 26.77 -1.69
C THR A 117 1.60 25.67 -2.59
N PRO A 118 1.80 25.90 -3.89
CA PRO A 118 2.46 24.93 -4.76
C PRO A 118 3.86 24.52 -4.26
N ALA A 119 4.58 25.44 -3.62
CA ALA A 119 5.91 25.17 -3.06
C ALA A 119 5.85 24.21 -1.86
N THR A 120 4.94 24.46 -0.91
CA THR A 120 4.75 23.57 0.25
C THR A 120 4.19 22.22 -0.18
N ALA A 121 3.22 22.20 -1.10
CA ALA A 121 2.70 20.95 -1.63
C ALA A 121 3.75 20.13 -2.39
N ARG A 122 4.69 20.78 -3.09
CA ARG A 122 5.81 20.07 -3.73
C ARG A 122 6.71 19.39 -2.70
N TRP A 123 7.01 20.10 -1.61
CA TRP A 123 7.77 19.54 -0.49
C TRP A 123 7.03 18.35 0.12
N ASP A 124 5.73 18.52 0.38
CA ASP A 124 4.86 17.50 0.96
C ASP A 124 4.81 16.23 0.11
N VAL A 125 4.56 16.39 -1.18
CA VAL A 125 4.55 15.31 -2.17
C VAL A 125 5.91 14.61 -2.20
N SER A 126 7.01 15.36 -2.27
CA SER A 126 8.34 14.78 -2.37
C SER A 126 8.72 14.01 -1.10
N SER A 127 8.30 14.50 0.07
CA SER A 127 8.55 13.87 1.36
C SER A 127 7.85 12.51 1.47
N VAL A 128 6.63 12.40 0.94
CA VAL A 128 5.86 11.14 0.93
C VAL A 128 6.35 10.18 -0.16
N LEU A 129 6.55 10.67 -1.39
CA LEU A 129 6.90 9.80 -2.51
C LEU A 129 8.35 9.28 -2.42
N SER A 130 9.26 10.00 -1.77
CA SER A 130 10.65 9.55 -1.56
C SER A 130 10.79 8.37 -0.60
N VAL A 131 9.80 8.13 0.27
CA VAL A 131 9.84 7.00 1.23
C VAL A 131 9.21 5.73 0.68
N LEU A 132 8.57 5.78 -0.49
CA LEU A 132 7.94 4.62 -1.11
C LEU A 132 8.93 3.63 -1.74
N PRO A 133 10.01 4.03 -2.45
CA PRO A 133 10.89 3.10 -3.13
C PRO A 133 11.46 1.98 -2.23
N PRO A 134 11.91 2.25 -0.98
CA PRO A 134 12.36 1.19 -0.08
C PRO A 134 11.28 0.17 0.33
N LEU A 135 10.00 0.55 0.25
CA LEU A 135 8.86 -0.31 0.59
C LEU A 135 8.38 -1.13 -0.61
N VAL A 136 8.32 -0.50 -1.78
CA VAL A 136 7.66 -1.06 -2.97
C VAL A 136 8.64 -1.70 -3.96
N GLY A 137 9.93 -1.42 -3.82
CA GLY A 137 10.99 -1.92 -4.69
C GLY A 137 11.19 -1.08 -5.96
N ASP A 138 12.44 -1.03 -6.43
CA ASP A 138 12.85 -0.19 -7.56
C ASP A 138 12.15 -0.54 -8.88
N ASP A 139 11.91 -1.83 -9.13
CA ASP A 139 11.26 -2.31 -10.35
C ASP A 139 9.83 -1.78 -10.47
N LEU A 140 9.08 -1.83 -9.37
CA LEU A 140 7.71 -1.31 -9.33
C LEU A 140 7.69 0.22 -9.47
N VAL A 141 8.61 0.94 -8.83
CA VAL A 141 8.75 2.39 -9.01
C VAL A 141 9.04 2.73 -10.48
N SER A 142 9.93 1.99 -11.14
CA SER A 142 10.25 2.21 -12.56
C SER A 142 9.03 2.02 -13.47
N ARG A 143 8.24 0.96 -13.24
CA ARG A 143 6.99 0.73 -13.98
C ARG A 143 5.95 1.83 -13.73
N ILE A 144 5.77 2.26 -12.48
CA ILE A 144 4.89 3.38 -12.13
C ILE A 144 5.32 4.66 -12.86
N LEU A 145 6.61 5.01 -12.81
CA LEU A 145 7.15 6.19 -13.49
C LEU A 145 6.96 6.13 -15.01
N THR A 146 6.99 4.94 -15.61
CA THR A 146 6.75 4.75 -17.06
C THR A 146 5.29 5.05 -17.45
N GLN A 147 4.33 4.90 -16.53
CA GLN A 147 2.93 5.22 -16.78
C GLN A 147 2.60 6.71 -16.61
N LEU A 148 3.34 7.37 -15.71
CA LEU A 148 3.15 8.77 -15.37
C LEU A 148 3.83 9.67 -16.40
N PRO A 149 3.34 10.92 -16.61
CA PRO A 149 4.06 11.89 -17.41
C PRO A 149 5.47 12.18 -16.87
N ALA A 150 6.33 12.77 -17.70
CA ALA A 150 7.69 13.14 -17.31
C ALA A 150 7.72 14.10 -16.09
N GLY A 151 8.83 14.13 -15.36
CA GLY A 151 9.03 14.99 -14.18
C GLY A 151 8.64 14.37 -12.84
N TYR A 152 7.95 13.23 -12.82
CA TYR A 152 7.59 12.54 -11.57
C TYR A 152 8.80 11.94 -10.86
N ALA A 153 9.87 11.55 -11.58
CA ALA A 153 11.04 10.91 -10.97
C ALA A 153 11.66 11.77 -9.84
N LEU A 154 11.68 13.10 -10.03
CA LEU A 154 12.15 14.05 -9.01
C LEU A 154 11.32 14.02 -7.73
N LEU A 155 10.01 13.80 -7.83
CA LEU A 155 9.12 13.69 -6.67
C LEU A 155 9.39 12.41 -5.87
N PHE A 156 9.85 11.33 -6.53
CA PHE A 156 10.29 10.11 -5.87
C PHE A 156 11.73 10.19 -5.32
N GLY A 157 12.37 11.36 -5.36
CA GLY A 157 13.77 11.53 -4.95
C GLY A 157 14.78 10.88 -5.91
N ARG A 158 14.37 10.54 -7.13
CA ARG A 158 15.25 9.97 -8.16
C ARG A 158 15.70 11.06 -9.13
N ALA A 159 16.91 10.92 -9.66
CA ALA A 159 17.35 11.76 -10.76
C ALA A 159 16.46 11.50 -11.98
N ASP A 160 15.82 12.55 -12.52
CA ASP A 160 15.13 12.45 -13.79
C ASP A 160 16.16 12.64 -14.91
N LEU A 161 16.42 11.56 -15.67
CA LEU A 161 17.29 11.60 -16.84
C LEU A 161 16.50 11.74 -18.14
N SER A 162 15.18 11.97 -18.08
CA SER A 162 14.39 12.25 -19.27
C SER A 162 14.54 13.72 -19.70
N PRO A 163 14.81 14.01 -20.99
CA PRO A 163 14.81 15.37 -21.47
C PRO A 163 13.39 15.95 -21.33
N ALA A 164 13.29 17.15 -20.73
CA ALA A 164 12.04 17.91 -20.69
C ALA A 164 11.51 18.05 -22.12
N SER A 165 10.31 17.51 -22.37
CA SER A 165 9.60 17.61 -23.65
C SER A 165 8.45 18.58 -23.52
#